data_AF-A0A3P8M4Y1-F1
#
_entry.id   AF-A0A3P8M4Y1-F1
#
_cell.length_a   1.000
_cell.length_b   1.000
_cell.length_c   1.000
_cell.angle_alpha   90.00
_cell.angle_beta   90.00
_cell.angle_gamma   90.00
#
_symmetry.space_group_name_H-M   'P 1'
#
loop_
_entity.id
_entity.type
_entity.pdbx_description
1 polymer ?
#
loop_
_entity_poly.entity_id
_entity_poly.type
_entity_poly.pdbx_seq_one_letter_code
_entity_poly.pdbx_strand_id
1 'polypeptide(L)'
;MRLRKDALQVATHIMQEVVAIAGRSEEGRGTVGRVQVYPNSRNVVPGEVTFSIDMRNLSDALVDEMDRQLREFIGKIERESGLAVALKEVSHYPAAPFHAECQAAIAAAAQRLGYPAREIVSGAGHDAVYMSYLAPHRHDFYPLQGRHQP
;
A
#
# COMPACT_ATOMS: atom_id res chain seq x y z
N MET A 1 25.22 16.74 21.53
CA MET A 1 24.19 15.84 20.96
C MET A 1 23.25 16.51 19.94
N ARG A 2 23.15 17.85 19.93
CA ARG A 2 22.32 18.70 19.04
C ARG A 2 22.66 18.68 17.52
N LEU A 3 23.45 17.71 17.04
CA LEU A 3 24.07 17.71 15.71
C LEU A 3 24.01 16.35 14.98
N ARG A 4 23.45 15.30 15.60
CA ARG A 4 23.33 14.00 14.94
C ARG A 4 22.08 14.02 14.06
N LYS A 5 22.29 13.98 12.75
CA LYS A 5 21.26 13.72 11.76
C LYS A 5 21.17 12.21 11.56
N ASP A 6 20.28 11.56 12.30
CA ASP A 6 20.08 10.12 12.23
C ASP A 6 19.00 9.80 11.20
N ALA A 7 19.42 9.33 10.02
CA ALA A 7 18.50 9.01 8.93
C ALA A 7 17.56 7.85 9.29
N LEU A 8 18.00 6.91 10.14
CA LEU A 8 17.18 5.79 10.55
C LEU A 8 16.11 6.24 11.54
N GLN A 9 16.44 7.12 12.49
CA GLN A 9 15.44 7.70 13.38
C GLN A 9 14.33 8.40 12.59
N VAL A 10 14.68 9.30 11.66
CA VAL A 10 13.69 10.00 10.81
C VAL A 10 12.89 9.02 9.95
N ALA A 11 13.56 8.05 9.32
CA ALA A 11 12.89 7.05 8.50
C ALA A 11 11.87 6.22 9.29
N THR A 12 12.17 5.82 10.53
CA THR A 12 11.21 5.05 11.35
C THR A 12 9.91 5.81 11.62
N HIS A 13 9.96 7.12 11.84
CA HIS A 13 8.76 7.95 11.98
C HIS A 13 7.93 7.97 10.69
N ILE A 14 8.57 8.09 9.52
CA ILE A 14 7.87 8.04 8.23
C ILE A 14 7.24 6.65 8.01
N MET A 15 7.96 5.58 8.32
CA MET A 15 7.46 4.20 8.21
C MET A 15 6.24 3.96 9.11
N GLN A 16 6.26 4.48 10.34
CA GLN A 16 5.12 4.42 11.25
C GLN A 16 3.93 5.22 10.72
N GLU A 17 4.17 6.41 10.17
CA GLU A 17 3.11 7.24 9.62
C GLU A 17 2.46 6.60 8.38
N VAL A 18 3.21 5.91 7.53
CA VAL A 18 2.65 5.13 6.40
C VAL A 18 1.59 4.14 6.88
N VAL A 19 1.90 3.38 7.93
CA VAL A 19 0.97 2.41 8.53
C VAL A 19 -0.21 3.11 9.19
N ALA A 20 0.05 4.23 9.89
CA ALA A 20 -0.98 4.99 10.57
C ALA A 20 -1.98 5.65 9.60
N ILE A 21 -1.49 6.24 8.50
CA ILE A 21 -2.31 6.84 7.44
C ILE A 21 -3.25 5.79 6.85
N ALA A 22 -2.73 4.60 6.50
CA ALA A 22 -3.56 3.51 6.02
C ALA A 22 -4.61 3.08 7.04
N GLY A 23 -4.24 3.00 8.32
CA GLY A 23 -5.16 2.64 9.41
C GLY A 23 -6.28 3.65 9.69
N ARG A 24 -6.28 4.84 9.06
CA ARG A 24 -7.39 5.81 9.13
C ARG A 24 -8.59 5.41 8.27
N SER A 25 -8.40 4.43 7.38
CA SER A 25 -9.43 3.87 6.52
C SER A 25 -9.54 2.37 6.78
N GLU A 26 -10.76 1.85 6.95
CA GLU A 26 -10.99 0.40 7.16
C GLU A 26 -10.37 -0.46 6.03
N GLU A 27 -10.40 0.07 4.81
CA GLU A 27 -9.90 -0.60 3.61
C GLU A 27 -8.51 -0.12 3.19
N GLY A 28 -7.94 0.85 3.92
CA GLY A 28 -6.59 1.34 3.70
C GLY A 28 -5.56 0.25 3.98
N ARG A 29 -4.57 0.14 3.09
CA ARG A 29 -3.38 -0.70 3.27
C ARG A 29 -2.16 0.17 3.04
N GLY A 30 -1.22 0.10 3.97
CA GLY A 30 0.03 0.87 3.93
C GLY A 30 1.16 -0.01 4.43
N THR A 31 2.11 -0.30 3.55
CA THR A 31 3.15 -1.29 3.81
C THR A 31 4.53 -0.73 3.52
N VAL A 32 5.46 -0.93 4.46
CA VAL A 32 6.90 -0.77 4.22
C VAL A 32 7.50 -2.15 4.01
N GLY A 33 7.66 -2.55 2.75
CA GLY A 33 8.08 -3.91 2.38
C GLY A 33 9.60 -4.12 2.25
N ARG A 34 10.38 -3.04 2.16
CA ARG A 34 11.83 -3.08 1.95
C ARG A 34 12.48 -1.91 2.67
N VAL A 35 13.56 -2.18 3.43
CA VAL A 35 14.36 -1.16 4.10
C VAL A 35 15.84 -1.47 3.89
N GLN A 36 16.61 -0.46 3.50
CA GLN A 36 18.06 -0.50 3.39
C GLN A 36 18.64 0.64 4.22
N VAL A 37 19.49 0.31 5.18
CA VAL A 37 20.16 1.26 6.06
C VAL A 37 21.63 1.34 5.66
N TYR A 38 22.22 2.53 5.65
CA TYR A 38 23.63 2.72 5.36
C TYR A 38 24.31 3.55 6.46
N PRO A 39 25.50 3.14 6.97
CA PRO A 39 26.30 1.97 6.56
C PRO A 39 25.86 0.65 7.23
N ASN A 40 24.75 0.66 7.97
CA ASN A 40 24.24 -0.50 8.73
C ASN A 40 25.23 -1.06 9.77
N SER A 41 26.08 -0.20 10.34
CA SER A 41 26.97 -0.59 11.43
C SER A 41 26.36 -0.26 12.79
N ARG A 42 26.39 -1.22 13.72
CA ARG A 42 25.80 -1.09 15.07
C ARG A 42 26.32 0.11 15.89
N ASN A 43 27.49 0.64 15.54
CA ASN A 43 28.16 1.72 16.27
C ASN A 43 28.30 3.02 15.45
N VAL A 44 27.65 3.11 14.28
CA VAL A 44 27.67 4.30 13.43
C VAL A 44 26.23 4.79 13.24
N VAL A 45 26.01 6.09 13.42
CA VAL A 45 24.71 6.73 13.15
C VAL A 45 24.42 6.60 11.64
N PRO A 46 23.28 6.03 11.24
CA PRO A 46 22.96 5.90 9.82
C PRO A 46 22.88 7.25 9.11
N GLY A 47 23.58 7.36 7.99
CA GLY A 47 23.61 8.57 7.16
C GLY A 47 22.56 8.56 6.06
N GLU A 48 22.10 7.37 5.66
CA GLU A 48 21.08 7.20 4.61
C GLU A 48 20.20 5.99 4.94
N VAL A 49 18.90 6.13 4.67
CA VAL A 49 17.95 5.01 4.66
C VAL A 49 17.09 5.13 3.42
N THR A 50 17.05 4.05 2.64
CA THR A 50 16.16 3.91 1.48
C THR A 50 15.14 2.82 1.77
N PHE A 51 13.85 3.10 1.57
CA PHE A 51 12.79 2.14 1.80
C PHE A 51 11.67 2.26 0.77
N SER A 52 10.86 1.20 0.63
CA SER A 52 9.69 1.20 -0.24
C SER A 52 8.42 1.45 0.54
N ILE A 53 7.44 2.08 -0.11
CA ILE A 53 6.09 2.29 0.40
C ILE A 53 5.11 1.72 -0.63
N ASP A 54 4.14 0.94 -0.17
CA ASP A 54 2.99 0.48 -0.95
C ASP A 54 1.72 0.96 -0.24
N MET A 55 0.89 1.73 -0.93
CA MET A 55 -0.38 2.27 -0.42
C MET A 55 -1.51 1.83 -1.34
N ARG A 56 -2.61 1.31 -0.75
CA ARG A 56 -3.80 0.83 -1.48
C ARG A 56 -5.06 1.23 -0.75
N ASN A 57 -6.11 1.51 -1.50
CA ASN A 57 -7.45 1.75 -0.99
C ASN A 57 -8.50 1.41 -2.07
N LEU A 58 -9.79 1.49 -1.73
CA LEU A 58 -10.91 1.14 -2.63
C LEU A 58 -11.08 2.07 -3.83
N SER A 59 -10.58 3.30 -3.74
CA SER A 59 -10.72 4.30 -4.80
C SER A 59 -9.47 5.16 -4.91
N ASP A 60 -9.25 5.70 -6.10
CA ASP A 60 -8.11 6.59 -6.38
C ASP A 60 -8.13 7.81 -5.47
N ALA A 61 -9.30 8.41 -5.26
CA ALA A 61 -9.46 9.55 -4.36
C ALA A 61 -8.99 9.25 -2.92
N LEU A 62 -9.19 8.03 -2.44
CA LEU A 62 -8.71 7.63 -1.11
C LEU A 62 -7.19 7.36 -1.11
N VAL A 63 -6.62 6.83 -2.19
CA VAL A 63 -5.16 6.67 -2.33
C VAL A 63 -4.48 8.03 -2.45
N ASP A 64 -5.04 8.96 -3.22
CA ASP A 64 -4.55 10.33 -3.38
C ASP A 64 -4.55 11.07 -2.04
N GLU A 65 -5.59 10.86 -1.22
CA GLU A 65 -5.66 11.41 0.12
C GLU A 65 -4.58 10.83 1.04
N MET A 66 -4.30 9.53 0.95
CA MET A 66 -3.19 8.90 1.68
C MET A 66 -1.82 9.46 1.25
N ASP A 67 -1.59 9.64 -0.06
CA ASP A 67 -0.35 10.25 -0.59
C ASP A 67 -0.20 11.71 -0.13
N ARG A 68 -1.27 12.49 -0.17
CA ARG A 68 -1.28 13.88 0.33
C ARG A 68 -0.89 13.94 1.80
N GLN A 69 -1.50 13.12 2.65
CA GLN A 69 -1.18 13.06 4.08
C GLN A 69 0.29 12.69 4.33
N LEU A 70 0.83 11.74 3.56
CA LEU A 70 2.22 11.32 3.68
C LEU A 70 3.18 12.45 3.27
N ARG A 71 2.90 13.16 2.17
CA ARG A 71 3.72 14.30 1.73
C ARG A 71 3.71 15.44 2.74
N GLU A 72 2.56 15.72 3.35
CA GLU A 72 2.45 16.72 4.41
C GLU A 72 3.29 16.35 5.64
N PHE A 73 3.23 15.09 6.05
CA PHE A 73 4.04 14.57 7.14
C PHE A 73 5.54 14.63 6.83
N ILE A 74 5.94 14.25 5.62
CA ILE A 74 7.34 14.35 5.17
C ILE A 74 7.80 15.82 5.21
N GLY A 75 7.02 16.75 4.66
CA GLY A 75 7.39 18.17 4.71
C GLY A 75 7.53 18.68 6.15
N LYS A 76 6.70 18.20 7.09
CA LYS A 76 6.83 18.52 8.52
C LYS A 76 8.13 17.94 9.10
N ILE A 77 8.40 16.66 8.89
CA ILE A 77 9.55 15.99 9.51
C ILE A 77 10.88 16.50 8.93
N GLU A 78 10.94 16.89 7.66
CA GLU A 78 12.11 17.53 7.07
C GLU A 78 12.43 18.86 7.78
N ARG A 79 11.42 19.69 8.07
CA ARG A 79 11.60 20.96 8.79
C ARG A 79 12.05 20.74 10.23
N GLU A 80 11.48 19.74 10.92
CA GLU A 80 11.78 19.46 12.32
C GLU A 80 13.17 18.81 12.51
N SER A 81 13.55 17.91 11.59
CA SER A 81 14.81 17.16 11.67
C SER A 81 15.99 17.85 10.97
N GLY A 82 15.72 18.72 9.99
CA GLY A 82 16.72 19.29 9.09
C GLY A 82 17.39 18.26 8.17
N LEU A 83 16.79 17.07 8.00
CA LEU A 83 17.20 16.04 7.06
C LEU A 83 16.35 16.14 5.79
N ALA A 84 16.98 16.03 4.63
CA ALA A 84 16.28 15.98 3.36
C ALA A 84 15.68 14.58 3.15
N VAL A 85 14.45 14.53 2.65
CA VAL A 85 13.70 13.31 2.35
C VAL A 85 13.21 13.40 0.92
N ALA A 86 13.65 12.47 0.07
CA ALA A 86 13.16 12.36 -1.30
C ALA A 86 12.07 11.28 -1.37
N LEU A 87 10.87 11.68 -1.79
CA LEU A 87 9.77 10.75 -2.11
C LEU A 87 9.59 10.70 -3.63
N LYS A 88 9.68 9.50 -4.22
CA LYS A 88 9.46 9.27 -5.65
C LYS A 88 8.37 8.24 -5.85
N GLU A 89 7.33 8.60 -6.59
CA GLU A 89 6.37 7.62 -7.09
C GLU A 89 7.02 6.77 -8.18
N VAL A 90 6.93 5.45 -8.04
CA VAL A 90 7.53 4.49 -8.99
C VAL A 90 6.48 3.77 -9.83
N SER A 91 5.24 3.70 -9.36
CA SER A 91 4.12 3.05 -10.03
C SER A 91 2.81 3.53 -9.41
N HIS A 92 1.79 3.73 -10.26
CA HIS A 92 0.42 4.03 -9.85
C HIS A 92 -0.54 3.13 -10.66
N TYR A 93 -1.51 2.53 -9.97
CA TYR A 93 -2.50 1.63 -10.56
C TYR A 93 -3.89 2.10 -10.13
N PRO A 94 -4.70 2.65 -11.06
CA PRO A 94 -6.06 3.08 -10.75
C PRO A 94 -6.94 1.93 -10.26
N ALA A 95 -7.91 2.27 -9.42
CA ALA A 95 -8.94 1.35 -8.97
C ALA A 95 -9.71 0.78 -10.18
N ALA A 96 -9.66 -0.54 -10.33
CA ALA A 96 -10.30 -1.26 -11.44
C ALA A 96 -11.53 -2.04 -10.92
N PRO A 97 -12.72 -1.41 -10.83
CA PRO A 97 -13.93 -2.13 -10.43
C PRO A 97 -14.27 -3.20 -11.48
N PHE A 98 -14.63 -4.40 -11.01
CA PHE A 98 -15.07 -5.47 -11.91
C PHE A 98 -16.42 -5.13 -12.56
N HIS A 99 -16.60 -5.59 -13.80
CA HIS A 99 -17.81 -5.29 -14.57
C HIS A 99 -19.06 -5.87 -13.90
N ALA A 100 -20.09 -5.06 -13.67
CA ALA A 100 -21.27 -5.45 -12.88
C ALA A 100 -21.98 -6.71 -13.40
N GLU A 101 -22.03 -6.89 -14.72
CA GLU A 101 -22.61 -8.09 -15.34
C GLU A 101 -21.81 -9.36 -15.04
N CYS A 102 -20.48 -9.28 -15.08
CA CYS A 102 -19.61 -10.38 -14.65
C CYS A 102 -19.80 -10.65 -13.17
N GLN A 103 -20.08 -9.60 -12.37
CA GLN A 103 -20.38 -9.77 -10.96
C GLN A 103 -21.67 -10.56 -10.72
N ALA A 104 -22.74 -10.15 -11.40
CA ALA A 104 -24.04 -10.81 -11.33
C ALA A 104 -23.98 -12.27 -11.82
N ALA A 105 -23.25 -12.53 -12.91
CA ALA A 105 -23.12 -13.88 -13.47
C ALA A 105 -22.49 -14.88 -12.49
N ILE A 106 -21.41 -14.48 -11.81
CA ILE A 106 -20.74 -15.32 -10.80
C ILE A 106 -21.64 -15.55 -9.58
N ALA A 107 -22.31 -14.50 -9.09
CA ALA A 107 -23.23 -14.63 -7.96
C ALA A 107 -24.40 -15.60 -8.27
N ALA A 108 -24.98 -15.49 -9.48
CA ALA A 108 -26.03 -16.38 -9.94
C ALA A 108 -25.53 -17.84 -10.08
N ALA A 109 -24.29 -18.04 -10.53
CA ALA A 109 -23.70 -19.37 -10.62
C ALA A 109 -23.49 -20.00 -9.23
N ALA A 110 -22.97 -19.25 -8.26
CA ALA A 110 -22.80 -19.71 -6.88
C ALA A 110 -24.14 -20.10 -6.24
N GLN A 111 -25.16 -19.26 -6.42
CA GLN A 111 -26.52 -19.52 -5.94
C GLN A 111 -27.10 -20.80 -6.55
N ARG A 112 -26.97 -20.97 -7.88
CA ARG A 112 -27.45 -22.16 -8.59
C ARG A 112 -26.79 -23.45 -8.10
N LEU A 113 -25.52 -23.38 -7.70
CA LEU A 113 -24.75 -24.52 -7.20
C LEU A 113 -24.91 -24.74 -5.69
N GLY A 114 -25.65 -23.87 -4.98
CA GLY A 114 -25.86 -23.99 -3.55
C GLY A 114 -24.64 -23.60 -2.70
N TYR A 115 -23.70 -22.85 -3.25
CA TYR A 115 -22.52 -22.39 -2.52
C TYR A 115 -22.77 -21.07 -1.80
N PRO A 116 -22.33 -20.90 -0.54
CA PRO A 116 -22.32 -19.60 0.11
C PRO A 116 -21.33 -18.67 -0.60
N ALA A 117 -21.77 -17.45 -0.88
CA ALA A 117 -20.95 -16.42 -1.52
C ALA A 117 -21.12 -15.07 -0.80
N ARG A 118 -20.07 -14.25 -0.83
CA ARG A 118 -20.06 -12.87 -0.35
C ARG A 118 -19.24 -12.01 -1.30
N GLU A 119 -19.51 -10.72 -1.31
CA GLU A 119 -18.64 -9.76 -1.98
C GLU A 119 -17.30 -9.63 -1.24
N ILE A 120 -16.24 -9.47 -2.02
CA ILE A 120 -14.88 -9.29 -1.53
C ILE A 120 -14.10 -8.38 -2.47
N VAL A 121 -13.32 -7.49 -1.89
CA VAL A 121 -12.36 -6.65 -2.64
C VAL A 121 -11.03 -7.38 -2.68
N SER A 122 -10.41 -7.45 -3.87
CA SER A 122 -9.05 -7.97 -3.98
C SER A 122 -8.06 -6.99 -3.35
N GLY A 123 -7.36 -7.40 -2.29
CA GLY A 123 -6.24 -6.65 -1.73
C GLY A 123 -4.92 -6.77 -2.50
N ALA A 124 -4.87 -7.64 -3.52
CA ALA A 124 -3.67 -7.92 -4.32
C ALA A 124 -3.86 -7.49 -5.79
N GLY A 125 -2.77 -7.04 -6.41
CA GLY A 125 -2.70 -6.89 -7.85
C GLY A 125 -2.73 -8.27 -8.53
N HIS A 126 -3.58 -8.41 -9.55
CA HIS A 126 -3.71 -9.60 -10.37
C HIS A 126 -3.66 -9.20 -11.84
N ASP A 127 -3.28 -10.11 -12.74
CA ASP A 127 -3.29 -9.86 -14.19
C ASP A 127 -4.66 -9.39 -14.69
N ALA A 128 -5.73 -9.80 -14.01
CA ALA A 128 -7.08 -9.35 -14.24
C ALA A 128 -7.24 -7.82 -14.20
N VAL A 129 -6.48 -7.11 -13.35
CA VAL A 129 -6.47 -5.64 -13.31
C VAL A 129 -6.01 -5.06 -14.64
N TYR A 130 -5.02 -5.67 -15.32
CA TYR A 130 -4.59 -5.22 -16.63
C TYR A 130 -5.56 -5.64 -17.74
N MET A 131 -6.16 -6.84 -17.63
CA MET A 131 -7.18 -7.30 -18.57
C MET A 131 -8.44 -6.42 -18.56
N SER A 132 -8.68 -5.68 -17.46
CA SER A 132 -9.76 -4.70 -17.34
C SER A 132 -9.77 -3.64 -18.44
N TYR A 133 -8.59 -3.25 -18.92
CA TYR A 133 -8.44 -2.23 -19.94
C TYR A 133 -8.80 -2.74 -21.34
N LEU A 134 -8.98 -4.05 -21.52
CA LEU A 134 -9.19 -4.69 -22.82
C LEU A 134 -10.57 -5.35 -22.96
N ALA A 135 -11.17 -5.84 -21.87
CA ALA A 135 -12.47 -6.53 -21.90
C ALA A 135 -13.18 -6.55 -20.53
N PRO A 136 -14.52 -6.78 -20.49
CA PRO A 136 -15.23 -7.07 -19.25
C PRO A 136 -14.61 -8.27 -18.50
N HIS A 137 -14.36 -8.13 -17.20
CA HIS A 137 -13.60 -9.11 -16.42
C HIS A 137 -14.05 -9.13 -14.94
N ARG A 138 -13.84 -10.28 -14.27
CA ARG A 138 -13.99 -10.50 -12.82
C ARG A 138 -13.02 -11.59 -12.32
N HIS A 139 -12.67 -11.55 -11.03
CA HIS A 139 -11.92 -12.61 -10.35
C HIS A 139 -12.81 -13.39 -9.37
N ASP A 140 -12.59 -14.70 -9.30
CA ASP A 140 -13.10 -15.57 -8.24
C ASP A 140 -12.01 -15.81 -7.20
N PHE A 141 -12.38 -15.74 -5.91
CA PHE A 141 -11.47 -16.00 -4.80
C PHE A 141 -11.89 -17.27 -4.05
N TYR A 142 -10.93 -18.17 -3.84
CA TYR A 142 -11.05 -19.27 -2.90
C TYR A 142 -10.25 -18.96 -1.63
N PRO A 143 -10.74 -19.31 -0.43
CA PRO A 143 -10.01 -19.09 0.81
C PRO A 143 -8.70 -19.88 0.82
N LEU A 144 -7.62 -19.23 1.22
CA LEU A 144 -6.27 -19.80 1.38
C LEU A 144 -5.71 -19.40 2.74
N GLN A 145 -5.03 -20.33 3.43
CA GLN A 145 -4.26 -20.03 4.63
C GLN A 145 -2.83 -19.63 4.24
N GLY A 146 -2.32 -18.52 4.80
CA GLY A 146 -0.89 -18.16 4.73
C GLY A 146 -0.38 -17.66 3.36
N ARG A 147 -1.00 -16.65 2.73
CA ARG A 147 -0.41 -16.05 1.51
C ARG A 147 0.91 -15.35 1.85
N HIS A 148 1.98 -15.72 1.13
CA HIS A 148 3.35 -15.21 1.30
C HIS A 148 3.96 -15.46 2.69
N GLN A 149 3.41 -16.40 3.44
CA GLN A 149 4.00 -16.91 4.67
C GLN A 149 4.29 -18.41 4.48
N PRO A 150 5.38 -18.92 5.07
CA PRO A 150 5.71 -20.34 5.01
C PRO A 150 4.64 -21.21 5.68
#